data_AF-A0A3C1G2B5-F1
#
_entry.id   AF-A0A3C1G2B5-F1
#
_cell.length_a   1.000
_cell.length_b   1.000
_cell.length_c   1.000
_cell.angle_alpha   90.00
_cell.angle_beta   90.00
_cell.angle_gamma   90.00
#
_symmetry.space_group_name_H-M   'P 1'
#
loop_
_entity.id
_entity.type
_entity.pdbx_description
1 polymer ?
#
loop_
_entity_poly.entity_id
_entity_poly.type
_entity_poly.pdbx_seq_one_letter_code
_entity_poly.pdbx_strand_id
1 'polypeptide(L)'
;MDDEEARCDFAFLGLKDIKKRPDILTKIKLDVTPRVVMEPRFQSKPEDRQKLREISGYMFYIESQCEPPALMLLKVGSIDITSTAGKIDEIPGELLQKAITNPIEKPSNGMYAITEEIQGWLKKELGI
;
A
#
# COMPACT_ATOMS: atom_id res chain seq x y z
N MET A 1 33.03 -6.84 2.38
CA MET A 1 31.88 -7.53 1.78
C MET A 1 30.79 -7.25 2.77
N ASP A 2 30.30 -6.03 2.66
CA ASP A 2 29.53 -5.38 3.71
C ASP A 2 28.08 -5.46 3.25
N ASP A 3 27.30 -6.15 4.07
CA ASP A 3 25.87 -6.33 3.94
C ASP A 3 25.19 -4.98 3.70
N GLU A 4 24.78 -4.76 2.47
CA GLU A 4 23.91 -3.66 2.08
C GLU A 4 22.49 -4.04 2.51
N GLU A 5 22.28 -4.13 3.83
CA GLU A 5 20.94 -4.10 4.43
C GLU A 5 20.34 -2.75 4.05
N ALA A 6 19.56 -2.73 2.96
CA ALA A 6 18.80 -1.58 2.51
C ALA A 6 17.76 -1.22 3.58
N ARG A 7 18.19 -0.40 4.52
CA ARG A 7 17.42 0.13 5.63
C ARG A 7 16.26 0.95 5.12
N CYS A 8 15.05 0.40 5.24
CA CYS A 8 13.81 1.18 5.23
C CYS A 8 13.68 2.02 6.52
N ASP A 9 14.67 2.87 6.81
CA ASP A 9 14.75 3.74 8.00
C ASP A 9 13.95 5.05 7.80
N PHE A 10 12.65 4.93 7.50
CA PHE A 10 11.71 6.01 7.76
C PHE A 10 10.90 5.63 9.01
N ALA A 11 10.48 6.62 9.81
CA ALA A 11 9.56 6.40 10.92
C ALA A 11 8.16 6.03 10.36
N PHE A 12 8.03 4.78 9.93
CA PHE A 12 6.79 4.23 9.39
C PHE A 12 5.81 3.93 10.51
N LEU A 13 4.53 4.22 10.27
CA LEU A 13 3.48 3.76 11.16
C LEU A 13 3.35 2.23 11.06
N GLY A 14 3.41 1.57 12.21
CA GLY A 14 3.05 0.16 12.32
C GLY A 14 1.54 -0.05 12.41
N LEU A 15 1.09 -1.30 12.42
CA LEU A 15 -0.32 -1.66 12.52
C LEU A 15 -0.99 -1.05 13.76
N LYS A 16 -0.30 -1.11 14.90
CA LYS A 16 -0.78 -0.55 16.18
C LYS A 16 -0.93 0.97 16.14
N ASP A 17 -0.09 1.67 15.39
CA ASP A 17 -0.16 3.12 15.27
C ASP A 17 -1.31 3.52 14.36
N ILE A 18 -1.47 2.84 13.22
CA ILE A 18 -2.58 3.06 12.28
C ILE A 18 -3.93 2.84 12.98
N LYS A 19 -4.05 1.78 13.81
CA LYS A 19 -5.28 1.48 14.55
C LYS A 19 -5.71 2.60 15.52
N LYS A 20 -4.78 3.47 15.94
CA LYS A 20 -5.05 4.61 16.83
C LYS A 20 -5.32 5.91 16.07
N ARG A 21 -5.37 5.88 14.74
CA ARG A 21 -5.46 7.06 13.88
C ARG A 21 -6.76 7.04 13.06
N PRO A 22 -7.88 7.54 13.62
CA PRO A 22 -9.15 7.64 12.89
C PRO A 22 -9.04 8.43 11.58
N ASP A 23 -8.13 9.42 11.53
CA ASP A 23 -7.85 10.23 10.35
C ASP A 23 -7.23 9.43 9.18
N ILE A 24 -6.61 8.29 9.48
CA ILE A 24 -6.08 7.32 8.51
C ILE A 24 -7.13 6.25 8.23
N LEU A 25 -7.67 5.59 9.27
CA LEU A 25 -8.60 4.46 9.13
C LEU A 25 -9.79 4.77 8.24
N THR A 26 -10.40 5.94 8.42
CA THR A 26 -11.57 6.39 7.65
C THR A 26 -11.28 6.66 6.17
N LYS A 27 -10.00 6.67 5.78
CA LYS A 27 -9.53 6.98 4.43
C LYS A 27 -8.80 5.80 3.78
N ILE A 28 -8.76 4.63 4.41
CA ILE A 28 -8.18 3.43 3.81
C ILE A 28 -9.08 2.94 2.67
N LYS A 29 -8.45 2.66 1.53
CA LYS A 29 -9.06 2.11 0.31
C LYS A 29 -8.44 0.74 0.06
N LEU A 30 -9.17 -0.33 0.41
CA LEU A 30 -8.69 -1.70 0.28
C LEU A 30 -8.80 -2.26 -1.15
N ASP A 31 -9.59 -1.60 -1.99
CA ASP A 31 -9.89 -1.94 -3.39
C ASP A 31 -8.99 -1.18 -4.39
N VAL A 32 -8.28 -0.15 -3.93
CA VAL A 32 -7.35 0.62 -4.77
C VAL A 32 -6.03 -0.13 -4.92
N THR A 33 -5.57 -0.28 -6.15
CA THR A 33 -4.36 -1.05 -6.48
C THR A 33 -3.19 -0.15 -6.96
N PRO A 34 -1.94 -0.66 -6.91
CA PRO A 34 -0.79 0.10 -7.42
C PRO A 34 -0.94 0.50 -8.87
N ARG A 35 -1.54 -0.36 -9.70
CA ARG A 35 -1.77 -0.06 -11.11
C ARG A 35 -2.64 1.18 -11.29
N VAL A 36 -3.76 1.27 -10.57
CA VAL A 36 -4.68 2.42 -10.65
C VAL A 36 -3.95 3.71 -10.26
N VAL A 37 -3.06 3.64 -9.26
CA VAL A 37 -2.31 4.81 -8.78
C VAL A 37 -1.15 5.19 -9.69
N MET A 38 -0.40 4.21 -10.18
CA MET A 38 0.82 4.40 -10.98
C MET A 38 0.57 4.55 -12.48
N GLU A 39 -0.67 4.36 -12.95
CA GLU A 39 -1.02 4.68 -14.32
C GLU A 39 -0.65 6.14 -14.64
N PRO A 40 0.09 6.41 -15.74
CA PRO A 40 0.49 7.76 -16.12
C PRO A 40 -0.75 8.57 -16.48
N ARG A 41 -1.33 9.22 -15.47
CA ARG A 41 -2.38 10.20 -15.64
C ARG A 41 -1.71 11.42 -16.24
N PHE A 42 -2.03 11.75 -17.49
CA PHE A 42 -1.75 13.09 -17.99
C PHE A 42 -2.64 14.06 -17.20
N GLN A 43 -2.19 14.51 -16.01
CA GLN A 43 -2.91 15.32 -15.01
C GLN A 43 -3.45 16.67 -15.55
N SER A 44 -3.28 16.90 -16.84
CA SER A 44 -3.75 18.01 -17.64
C SER A 44 -5.29 18.05 -17.76
N LYS A 45 -6.00 16.91 -17.75
CA LYS A 45 -7.46 16.87 -17.93
C LYS A 45 -8.24 16.91 -16.60
N PRO A 46 -9.39 17.61 -16.54
CA PRO A 46 -10.26 17.62 -15.35
C PRO A 46 -10.70 16.23 -14.86
N GLU A 47 -10.96 15.30 -15.79
CA GLU A 47 -11.38 13.92 -15.48
C GLU A 47 -10.30 13.15 -14.71
N ASP A 48 -9.03 13.35 -15.05
CA ASP A 48 -7.92 12.67 -14.40
C ASP A 48 -7.73 13.16 -12.95
N ARG A 49 -8.01 14.45 -12.70
CA ARG A 49 -8.03 15.03 -11.36
C ARG A 49 -9.21 14.52 -10.55
N GLN A 50 -10.37 14.33 -11.18
CA GLN A 50 -11.55 13.77 -10.52
C GLN A 50 -11.27 12.32 -10.07
N LYS A 51 -10.70 11.49 -10.95
CA LYS A 51 -10.27 10.13 -10.61
C LYS A 51 -9.24 10.10 -9.48
N LEU A 52 -8.34 11.08 -9.37
CA LEU A 52 -7.37 11.15 -8.26
C LEU A 52 -8.06 11.46 -6.94
N ARG A 53 -9.04 12.35 -6.94
CA ARG A 53 -9.84 12.67 -5.75
C ARG A 53 -10.61 11.45 -5.25
N GLU A 54 -11.18 10.65 -6.15
CA GLU A 54 -11.96 9.45 -5.80
C GLU A 54 -11.13 8.38 -5.09
N ILE A 55 -9.86 8.24 -5.48
CA ILE A 55 -8.93 7.27 -4.87
C ILE A 55 -8.01 7.87 -3.81
N SER A 56 -8.17 9.16 -3.49
CA SER A 56 -7.35 9.82 -2.48
C SER A 56 -7.60 9.22 -1.09
N GLY A 57 -6.54 9.14 -0.29
CA GLY A 57 -6.56 8.47 1.00
C GLY A 57 -5.32 7.61 1.21
N TYR A 58 -5.53 6.39 1.67
CA TYR A 58 -4.46 5.43 1.95
C TYR A 58 -4.75 4.11 1.27
N MET A 59 -3.75 3.54 0.60
CA MET A 59 -3.85 2.23 -0.03
C MET A 59 -2.75 1.30 0.49
N PHE A 60 -3.07 0.01 0.62
CA PHE A 60 -2.07 -1.00 0.94
C PHE A 60 -1.50 -1.60 -0.34
N TYR A 61 -0.20 -1.91 -0.32
CA TYR A 61 0.47 -2.63 -1.38
C TYR A 61 1.59 -3.49 -0.79
N ILE A 62 2.02 -4.51 -1.53
CA ILE A 62 3.17 -5.32 -1.16
C ILE A 62 4.37 -4.80 -1.94
N GLU A 63 5.43 -4.42 -1.21
CA GLU A 63 6.73 -4.07 -1.77
C GLU A 63 7.58 -5.32 -1.84
N SER A 64 7.80 -5.84 -3.06
CA SER A 64 8.59 -7.06 -3.26
C SER A 64 10.09 -6.82 -3.25
N GLN A 65 10.53 -5.56 -3.35
CA GLN A 65 11.94 -5.21 -3.35
C GLN A 65 12.53 -5.10 -1.94
N CYS A 66 11.69 -5.13 -0.90
CA CYS A 66 12.15 -5.34 0.46
C CYS A 66 12.59 -6.79 0.67
N GLU A 67 13.61 -6.99 1.51
CA GLU A 67 14.03 -8.32 1.96
C GLU A 67 13.84 -8.43 3.49
N PRO A 68 12.83 -9.18 3.97
CA PRO A 68 11.76 -9.86 3.22
C PRO A 68 10.72 -8.88 2.62
N PRO A 69 9.87 -9.33 1.66
CA PRO A 69 8.79 -8.51 1.13
C PRO A 69 7.91 -7.94 2.22
N ALA A 70 7.44 -6.71 2.04
CA ALA A 70 6.76 -5.96 3.09
C ALA A 70 5.37 -5.48 2.67
N LEU A 71 4.42 -5.51 3.60
CA LEU A 71 3.13 -4.83 3.43
C LEU A 71 3.31 -3.36 3.80
N MET A 72 3.06 -2.47 2.83
CA MET A 72 3.27 -1.04 2.96
C MET A 72 1.94 -0.28 2.84
N LEU A 73 1.86 0.87 3.48
CA LEU A 73 0.72 1.79 3.38
C LEU A 73 1.14 3.06 2.63
N LEU A 74 0.61 3.28 1.44
CA LEU A 74 0.88 4.46 0.63
C LEU A 74 -0.17 5.54 0.85
N LYS A 75 0.26 6.79 1.04
CA LYS A 75 -0.64 7.96 1.03
C LYS A 75 -0.82 8.49 -0.39
N VAL A 76 -2.05 8.41 -0.88
CA VAL A 76 -2.47 8.92 -2.18
C VAL A 76 -3.12 10.30 -1.96
N GLY A 77 -2.45 11.35 -2.42
CA GLY A 77 -2.95 12.70 -2.38
C GLY A 77 -3.99 12.97 -3.47
N SER A 78 -4.72 14.07 -3.31
CA SER A 78 -5.75 14.49 -4.28
C SER A 78 -5.18 15.09 -5.58
N ILE A 79 -3.89 15.43 -5.57
CA ILE A 79 -3.16 16.06 -6.69
C ILE A 79 -1.81 15.38 -6.96
N ASP A 80 -1.35 14.52 -6.07
CA ASP A 80 -0.02 13.91 -6.09
C ASP A 80 -0.01 12.55 -5.37
N ILE A 81 0.96 11.71 -5.68
CA ILE A 81 1.29 10.53 -4.87
C ILE A 81 2.43 10.97 -3.97
N THR A 82 2.22 10.89 -2.66
CA THR A 82 3.07 11.63 -1.73
C THR A 82 4.21 10.77 -1.21
N SER A 83 3.89 9.75 -0.42
CA SER A 83 4.87 9.02 0.39
C SER A 83 4.26 7.76 0.99
N THR A 84 5.10 6.75 1.18
CA THR A 84 4.78 5.59 2.00
C THR A 84 4.74 6.01 3.46
N ALA A 85 3.62 5.76 4.12
CA ALA A 85 3.29 6.22 5.46
C ALA A 85 3.40 5.13 6.53
N GLY A 86 3.40 3.85 6.13
CA GLY A 86 3.43 2.73 7.07
C GLY A 86 4.06 1.47 6.48
N LYS A 87 4.52 0.62 7.39
CA LYS A 87 5.06 -0.71 7.14
C LYS A 87 4.46 -1.64 8.19
N ILE A 88 3.82 -2.72 7.74
CA ILE A 88 3.11 -3.66 8.60
C ILE A 88 3.96 -4.92 8.75
N ASP A 89 4.72 -5.00 9.83
CA ASP A 89 5.59 -6.14 10.10
C ASP A 89 4.79 -7.33 10.69
N GLU A 90 3.57 -7.10 11.20
CA GLU A 90 2.75 -8.14 11.84
C GLU A 90 2.00 -9.06 10.86
N ILE A 91 2.01 -8.77 9.56
CA ILE A 91 1.32 -9.62 8.57
C ILE A 91 2.03 -10.98 8.43
N PRO A 92 1.29 -12.10 8.39
CA PRO A 92 1.89 -13.39 8.10
C PRO A 92 2.63 -13.40 6.75
N GLY A 93 3.91 -13.76 6.76
CA GLY A 93 4.74 -13.79 5.54
C GLY A 93 4.21 -14.74 4.45
N GLU A 94 3.50 -15.80 4.84
CA GLU A 94 2.83 -16.72 3.90
C GLU A 94 1.75 -16.02 3.05
N LEU A 95 1.03 -15.03 3.60
CA LEU A 95 0.03 -14.27 2.87
C LEU A 95 0.70 -13.38 1.81
N LEU A 96 1.83 -12.76 2.16
CA LEU A 96 2.62 -11.96 1.22
C LEU A 96 3.19 -12.82 0.10
N GLN A 97 3.81 -13.94 0.44
CA GLN A 97 4.40 -14.85 -0.53
C GLN A 97 3.35 -15.38 -1.51
N LYS A 98 2.16 -15.75 -1.02
CA LYS A 98 1.06 -16.22 -1.85
C LYS A 98 0.56 -15.13 -2.80
N ALA A 99 0.43 -13.89 -2.31
CA ALA A 99 0.00 -12.76 -3.13
C ALA A 99 1.02 -12.39 -4.22
N ILE A 100 2.32 -12.53 -3.95
CA ILE A 100 3.39 -12.33 -4.95
C ILE A 100 3.39 -13.47 -5.98
N THR A 101 3.17 -14.71 -5.53
CA THR A 101 3.19 -15.91 -6.38
C THR A 101 1.95 -16.00 -7.29
N ASN A 102 0.78 -15.59 -6.79
CA ASN A 102 -0.48 -15.58 -7.53
C ASN A 102 -1.12 -14.18 -7.47
N PRO A 103 -0.58 -13.20 -8.21
CA PRO A 103 -1.04 -11.83 -8.11
C PRO A 103 -2.37 -11.63 -8.85
N ILE A 104 -3.25 -10.82 -8.26
CA ILE A 104 -4.57 -10.51 -8.85
C ILE A 104 -4.46 -9.70 -10.15
N GLU A 105 -3.35 -8.98 -10.32
CA GLU A 105 -3.00 -8.23 -11.53
C GLU A 105 -1.48 -8.18 -11.69
N LYS A 106 -1.00 -7.76 -12.86
CA LYS A 106 0.45 -7.59 -13.06
C LYS A 106 1.01 -6.53 -12.10
N PRO A 107 2.14 -6.80 -11.44
CA PRO A 107 2.76 -5.82 -10.54
C PRO A 107 3.21 -4.58 -11.31
N SER A 108 3.23 -3.44 -10.63
CA SER A 108 3.72 -2.17 -11.17
C SER A 108 5.00 -1.79 -10.42
N ASN A 109 6.16 -1.87 -11.08
CA ASN A 109 7.46 -1.52 -10.51
C ASN A 109 7.76 -2.16 -9.13
N GLY A 110 7.49 -3.47 -8.97
CA GLY A 110 7.71 -4.17 -7.69
C GLY A 110 6.58 -4.01 -6.66
N MET A 111 5.56 -3.19 -6.97
CA MET A 111 4.38 -3.03 -6.14
C MET A 111 3.28 -4.01 -6.58
N TYR A 112 2.89 -4.88 -5.67
CA TYR A 112 1.79 -5.83 -5.87
C TYR A 112 0.54 -5.36 -5.14
N ALA A 113 -0.62 -5.59 -5.75
CA ALA A 113 -1.90 -5.36 -5.10
C ALA A 113 -2.15 -6.37 -3.98
N ILE A 114 -2.86 -5.96 -2.92
CA ILE A 114 -3.27 -6.88 -1.87
C ILE A 114 -4.40 -7.79 -2.36
N THR A 115 -4.35 -9.07 -1.97
CA THR A 115 -5.39 -10.06 -2.28
C THR A 115 -6.58 -9.90 -1.33
N GLU A 116 -7.71 -10.55 -1.66
CA GLU A 116 -8.89 -10.60 -0.77
C GLU A 116 -8.56 -11.19 0.62
N GLU A 117 -7.63 -12.15 0.68
CA GLU A 117 -7.17 -12.74 1.95
C GLU A 117 -6.46 -11.69 2.83
N ILE A 118 -5.58 -10.88 2.23
CA ILE A 118 -4.90 -9.79 2.92
C ILE A 118 -5.91 -8.69 3.31
N GLN A 119 -6.88 -8.39 2.45
CA GLN A 119 -7.96 -7.46 2.79
C GLN A 119 -8.77 -7.94 4.00
N GLY A 120 -9.12 -9.23 4.06
CA GLY A 120 -9.84 -9.83 5.18
C GLY A 120 -9.03 -9.77 6.48
N TRP A 121 -7.73 -10.07 6.40
CA TRP A 121 -6.82 -9.92 7.54
C TRP A 121 -6.75 -8.46 8.02
N LEU A 122 -6.56 -7.50 7.10
CA LEU A 122 -6.50 -6.06 7.44
C LEU A 122 -7.79 -5.56 8.10
N LYS A 123 -8.97 -5.94 7.59
CA LYS A 123 -10.27 -5.56 8.18
C LYS A 123 -10.37 -6.03 9.63
N LYS A 124 -10.01 -7.30 9.88
CA LYS A 124 -10.01 -7.88 11.22
C LYS A 124 -9.03 -7.14 12.15
N GLU A 125 -7.80 -6.93 11.71
CA GLU A 125 -6.76 -6.36 12.57
C GLU A 125 -6.95 -4.86 12.83
N LEU A 126 -7.41 -4.11 11.83
CA LEU A 126 -7.68 -2.67 11.94
C LEU A 126 -9.06 -2.36 12.55
N GLY A 127 -10.00 -3.31 12.51
CA GLY A 127 -11.37 -3.12 13.00
C GLY A 127 -12.22 -2.23 12.09
N ILE A 128 -12.07 -2.39 10.77
CA ILE A 128 -12.81 -1.66 9.72
C ILE A 128 -13.70 -2.58 8.89
#